data_AF-A0A1V1WTD2-F1
#
_entry.id   AF-A0A1V1WTD2-F1
#
_cell.length_a   1.000
_cell.length_b   1.000
_cell.length_c   1.000
_cell.angle_alpha   90.00
_cell.angle_beta   90.00
_cell.angle_gamma   90.00
#
_symmetry.space_group_name_H-M   'P 1'
#
loop_
_entity.id
_entity.type
_entity.pdbx_description
1 polymer ?
#
loop_
_entity_poly.entity_id
_entity_poly.type
_entity_poly.pdbx_seq_one_letter_code
_entity_poly.pdbx_strand_id
1 'polypeptide(L)' 'MAPISLLKVENRLAQISPGQTLEILCTGEETKSDLLDITRNSKHRCIAVKKNKDHFKLLIEKHGLDA' A
#
# COMPACT_ATOMS: atom_id res chain seq x y z
N MET A 1 2.49 -8.73 15.65
CA MET A 1 2.07 -7.32 15.73
C MET A 1 2.45 -6.67 14.41
N ALA A 2 1.49 -6.28 13.57
CA ALA A 2 1.82 -5.61 12.31
C ALA A 2 2.41 -4.22 12.60
N PRO A 3 3.46 -3.77 11.89
CA PRO A 3 4.05 -2.46 12.15
C PRO A 3 3.01 -1.34 11.97
N ILE A 4 3.07 -0.32 12.82
CA ILE A 4 2.15 0.84 12.85
C ILE A 4 2.01 1.48 11.45
N SER A 5 3.09 1.44 10.67
CA SER A 5 3.15 1.91 9.28
C SER A 5 2.12 1.22 8.38
N LEU A 6 1.87 -0.08 8.56
CA LEU A 6 0.94 -0.85 7.74
C LEU A 6 -0.52 -0.56 8.12
N LEU A 7 -0.82 -0.49 9.42
CA LEU A 7 -2.14 -0.09 9.92
C LEU A 7 -2.54 1.29 9.42
N LYS A 8 -1.58 2.23 9.35
CA LYS A 8 -1.81 3.57 8.80
C LYS A 8 -2.15 3.53 7.31
N VAL A 9 -1.56 2.60 6.56
CA VAL A 9 -1.83 2.40 5.13
C VAL A 9 -3.22 1.82 4.92
N GLU A 10 -3.59 0.77 5.65
CA GLU A 10 -4.92 0.17 5.55
C GLU A 10 -6.02 1.17 5.92
N ASN A 11 -5.83 1.94 7.00
CA ASN A 11 -6.81 2.95 7.40
C ASN A 11 -6.95 4.05 6.32
N ARG A 12 -5.84 4.44 5.67
CA ARG A 12 -5.88 5.43 4.60
C ARG A 12 -6.50 4.88 3.31
N LEU A 13 -6.28 3.61 2.99
CA LEU A 13 -6.98 2.91 1.91
C LEU A 13 -8.47 2.74 2.23
N ALA A 14 -8.86 2.53 3.49
CA ALA A 14 -10.25 2.48 3.90
C ALA A 14 -10.96 3.84 3.67
N GLN A 15 -10.25 4.96 3.85
CA GLN A 15 -10.79 6.32 3.70
C GLN A 15 -10.92 6.81 2.25
N ILE A 16 -10.19 6.23 1.28
CA ILE A 16 -10.31 6.65 -0.13
C ILE A 16 -11.41 5.88 -0.86
N SER A 17 -11.91 6.45 -1.96
CA SER A 17 -12.92 5.80 -2.80
C SER A 17 -12.31 4.67 -3.65
N PRO A 18 -13.09 3.64 -4.01
CA PRO A 18 -12.63 2.63 -4.95
C PRO A 18 -12.23 3.27 -6.29
N GLY A 19 -11.13 2.80 -6.87
CA GLY A 19 -10.49 3.40 -8.05
C GLY A 19 -9.56 4.58 -7.75
N GLN A 20 -9.46 5.03 -6.49
CA GLN A 20 -8.41 5.98 -6.11
C GLN A 20 -7.11 5.27 -5.75
N THR A 21 -6.01 5.97 -6.01
CA THR A 21 -4.65 5.50 -5.73
C THR A 21 -4.07 6.20 -4.50
N LEU A 22 -3.50 5.41 -3.59
CA LEU A 22 -2.68 5.87 -2.48
C LEU A 22 -1.20 5.72 -2.82
N GLU A 23 -0.45 6.78 -2.58
CA GLU A 23 1.01 6.78 -2.67
C GLU A 23 1.65 6.55 -1.30
N ILE A 24 2.59 5.61 -1.24
CA ILE A 24 3.25 5.20 -0.01
C ILE A 24 4.76 5.27 -0.20
N LEU A 25 5.43 5.95 0.75
CA LEU A 25 6.88 6.07 0.79
C LEU A 25 7.39 5.25 1.97
N CYS A 26 8.35 4.37 1.73
CA CYS A 26 8.96 3.53 2.75
C CYS A 26 10.45 3.33 2.46
N THR A 27 11.30 3.38 3.47
CA THR A 27 12.76 3.26 3.32
C THR A 27 13.26 1.81 3.42
N GLY A 28 12.52 0.94 4.12
CA GLY A 28 12.90 -0.46 4.33
C GLY A 28 12.43 -1.41 3.23
N GLU A 29 13.30 -2.33 2.82
CA GLU A 29 12.93 -3.44 1.91
C GLU A 29 11.95 -4.43 2.55
N GLU A 30 12.09 -4.67 3.85
CA GLU A 30 11.11 -5.42 4.65
C GLU A 30 9.72 -4.79 4.54
N THR A 31 9.62 -3.48 4.80
CA THR A 31 8.36 -2.74 4.75
C THR A 31 7.75 -2.75 3.35
N LYS A 32 8.57 -2.72 2.29
CA LYS A 32 8.10 -2.86 0.91
C LYS A 32 7.44 -4.23 0.70
N SER A 33 8.06 -5.31 1.16
CA SER A 33 7.51 -6.67 1.04
C SER A 33 6.22 -6.82 1.83
N ASP A 34 6.20 -6.38 3.09
CA ASP A 34 4.99 -6.37 3.93
C ASP A 34 3.83 -5.57 3.29
N LEU A 35 4.12 -4.40 2.70
CA LEU A 35 3.11 -3.59 2.02
C LEU A 35 2.54 -4.31 0.79
N LEU A 36 3.37 -5.04 0.04
CA LEU A 36 2.93 -5.81 -1.12
C LEU A 36 2.05 -6.98 -0.69
N ASP A 37 2.43 -7.69 0.38
CA ASP A 37 1.63 -8.78 0.93
C ASP A 37 0.27 -8.31 1.43
N ILE A 38 0.21 -7.19 2.17
CA ILE A 38 -1.07 -6.62 2.63
C ILE A 38 -1.90 -6.11 1.47
N THR A 39 -1.30 -5.42 0.51
CA THR A 39 -2.01 -4.95 -0.68
C THR A 39 -2.69 -6.12 -1.39
N ARG A 40 -1.96 -7.23 -1.53
CA ARG A 40 -2.47 -8.46 -2.14
C ARG A 40 -3.55 -9.13 -1.29
N ASN A 41 -3.35 -9.21 0.03
CA ASN A 41 -4.29 -9.84 0.96
C ASN A 41 -5.62 -9.06 1.07
N SER A 42 -5.55 -7.74 1.11
CA SER A 42 -6.70 -6.83 1.15
C SER A 42 -7.34 -6.63 -0.24
N LYS A 43 -6.98 -7.46 -1.23
CA LYS A 43 -7.50 -7.45 -2.62
C LYS A 43 -7.34 -6.09 -3.32
N HIS A 44 -6.41 -5.27 -2.87
CA HIS A 44 -6.06 -4.01 -3.52
C HIS A 44 -5.05 -4.26 -4.64
N ARG A 45 -4.86 -3.27 -5.51
CA ARG A 45 -3.99 -3.41 -6.66
C ARG A 45 -2.76 -2.53 -6.50
N CYS A 46 -1.58 -3.15 -6.43
CA CYS A 46 -0.33 -2.40 -6.57
C CYS A 46 -0.12 -2.05 -8.04
N ILE A 47 -0.20 -0.76 -8.37
CA ILE A 47 -0.05 -0.24 -9.73
C ILE A 47 1.42 -0.08 -10.09
N ALA A 48 2.22 0.42 -9.15
CA ALA A 48 3.63 0.68 -9.40
C ALA A 48 4.46 0.57 -8.12
N VAL A 49 5.69 0.09 -8.28
CA VAL A 49 6.74 0.16 -7.26
C VAL A 49 7.95 0.81 -7.89
N LYS A 50 8.37 1.96 -7.35
CA LYS A 50 9.58 2.67 -7.77
C LYS A 50 10.59 2.66 -6.65
N LYS A 51 11.81 2.23 -6.93
CA LYS A 51 12.94 2.37 -6.01
C LYS A 51 13.63 3.71 -6.30
N ASN A 52 13.63 4.62 -5.32
CA ASN A 52 14.51 5.79 -5.28
C ASN A 52 15.78 5.47 -4.50
N LYS A 53 16.75 6.40 -4.50
CA LYS A 53 18.07 6.19 -3.87
C LYS A 53 18.01 5.79 -2.39
N ASP A 54 17.03 6.29 -1.65
CA ASP A 54 16.91 6.12 -0.20
C ASP A 54 15.58 5.46 0.22
N HIS A 55 14.58 5.43 -0.66
CA HIS A 55 13.26 4.94 -0.34
C HIS A 55 12.56 4.28 -1.53
N PHE A 56 11.59 3.44 -1.23
CA PHE A 56 10.64 2.85 -2.14
C PHE A 56 9.35 3.68 -2.15
N LYS A 57 8.77 3.81 -3.33
CA LYS A 57 7.51 4.49 -3.59
C LYS A 57 6.55 3.47 -4.20
N LEU A 58 5.52 3.11 -3.45
CA LEU A 58 4.47 2.19 -3.89
C LEU A 58 3.21 3.00 -4.22
N LEU A 59 2.58 2.68 -5.35
CA LEU A 59 1.31 3.23 -5.76
C LEU A 59 0.27 2.11 -5.68
N ILE A 60 -0.67 2.23 -4.75
CA ILE A 60 -1.69 1.20 -4.47
C ILE A 60 -3.06 1.77 -4.77
N GLU A 61 -3.75 1.17 -5.71
CA GLU A 61 -5.14 1.46 -6.02
C GLU A 61 -6.07 0.67 -5.11
N LYS A 62 -7.02 1.37 -4.50
CA LYS A 62 -8.12 0.70 -3.80
C LYS A 62 -9.00 0.04 -4.85
N HIS A 63 -8.90 -1.28 -4.94
CA HIS A 63 -9.91 -2.04 -5.65
C HIS A 63 -11.22 -1.99 -4.85
N GLY A 64 -12.32 -1.62 -5.51
CA GLY A 64 -13.64 -1.71 -4.89
C GLY A 64 -13.96 -3.17 -4.62
N LEU A 65 -14.07 -3.55 -3.34
CA LEU A 65 -15.09 -4.51 -2.95
C LEU A 65 -16.39 -3.73 -2.81
N ASP A 66 -17.00 -3.39 -3.94
CA ASP A 66 -18.44 -3.18 -4.00
C ASP A 66 -19.02 -4.47 -4.56
N ALA A 67 -19.27 -5.41 -3.63
CA ALA A 67 -20.16 -6.56 -3.79
C ALA A 67 -20.50 -7.12 -2.41
#